data_AF-A0A9X3EVM6-F1
#
_entry.id   AF-A0A9X3EVM6-F1
#
_cell.length_a   1.000
_cell.length_b   1.000
_cell.length_c   1.000
_cell.angle_alpha   90.00
_cell.angle_beta   90.00
_cell.angle_gamma   90.00
#
_symmetry.space_group_name_H-M   'P 1'
#
loop_
_entity.id
_entity.type
_entity.pdbx_description
1 polymer ?
#
loop_
_entity_poly.entity_id
_entity_poly.type
_entity_poly.pdbx_seq_one_letter_code
_entity_poly.pdbx_strand_id
1 'polypeptide(L)'
;MTATLTRFVAEPPPRDVADALERLRHVRDVARIAVMPDVHLAAGVCVGTVVATRTMLLPAAVGGDIGCGMAAVACDVEAGVLADARTAAAVLVGLQRAIPALRHPGAGPRCRPRWPNARCPPPRCNRSSAAPPACSSARSAAATIFWSCRPTTRTACG
;
A
#
# COMPACT_ATOMS: atom_id res chain seq x y z
N MET A 1 -11.78 -15.69 -23.60
CA MET A 1 -11.90 -14.23 -23.84
C MET A 1 -10.66 -13.59 -23.24
N THR A 2 -9.95 -12.75 -24.01
CA THR A 2 -8.75 -12.06 -23.53
C THR A 2 -9.13 -10.66 -23.06
N ALA A 3 -8.68 -10.26 -21.87
CA ALA A 3 -8.98 -8.94 -21.33
C ALA A 3 -8.36 -7.82 -22.18
N THR A 4 -9.09 -6.70 -22.30
CA THR A 4 -8.55 -5.47 -22.87
C THR A 4 -7.50 -4.88 -21.94
N LEU A 5 -6.33 -4.53 -22.46
CA LEU A 5 -5.23 -3.93 -21.69
C LEU A 5 -4.99 -2.49 -22.15
N THR A 6 -5.18 -1.54 -21.25
CA THR A 6 -4.85 -0.12 -21.45
C THR A 6 -3.61 0.23 -20.62
N ARG A 7 -2.67 0.98 -21.19
CA ARG A 7 -1.43 1.34 -20.52
C ARG A 7 -1.27 2.87 -20.48
N PHE A 8 -1.01 3.39 -19.28
CA PHE A 8 -0.68 4.79 -19.00
C PHE A 8 0.79 4.89 -18.59
N VAL A 9 1.67 4.27 -19.38
CA VAL A 9 3.12 4.24 -19.13
C VAL A 9 3.83 4.94 -20.26
N ALA A 10 4.91 5.66 -19.95
CA ALA A 10 5.73 6.33 -20.96
C ALA A 10 6.57 5.31 -21.76
N GLU A 11 7.05 4.27 -21.08
CA GLU A 11 7.92 3.24 -21.64
C GLU A 11 7.35 1.84 -21.39
N PRO A 12 7.72 0.83 -22.22
CA PRO A 12 7.33 -0.55 -21.95
C PRO A 12 7.80 -1.00 -20.56
N PRO A 13 6.95 -1.66 -19.76
CA PRO A 13 7.34 -2.11 -18.44
C PRO A 13 8.39 -3.24 -18.52
N PRO A 14 9.16 -3.47 -17.45
CA PRO A 14 10.10 -4.59 -17.36
C PRO A 14 9.43 -5.94 -17.70
N ARG A 15 10.24 -6.89 -18.20
CA ARG A 15 9.74 -8.18 -18.74
C ARG A 15 8.90 -8.95 -17.74
N ASP A 16 9.31 -8.99 -16.48
CA ASP A 16 8.60 -9.67 -15.40
C ASP A 16 7.18 -9.10 -15.20
N VAL A 17 7.05 -7.76 -15.19
CA VAL A 17 5.75 -7.06 -15.16
C VAL A 17 4.94 -7.36 -16.42
N ALA A 18 5.55 -7.31 -17.61
CA ALA A 18 4.88 -7.63 -18.86
C ALA A 18 4.33 -9.06 -18.88
N ASP A 19 5.11 -10.04 -18.44
CA ASP A 19 4.72 -11.45 -18.35
C ASP A 19 3.60 -11.67 -17.33
N ALA A 20 3.61 -10.92 -16.22
CA ALA A 20 2.53 -10.96 -15.24
C ALA A 20 1.24 -10.35 -15.77
N LEU A 21 1.31 -9.21 -16.46
CA LEU A 21 0.17 -8.60 -17.14
C LEU A 21 -0.42 -9.53 -18.20
N GLU A 22 0.43 -10.22 -18.97
CA GLU A 22 -0.03 -11.14 -20.00
C GLU A 22 -0.74 -12.36 -19.42
N ARG A 23 -0.24 -12.91 -18.31
CA ARG A 23 -0.95 -13.95 -17.54
C ARG A 23 -2.30 -13.46 -17.03
N LEU A 24 -2.35 -12.24 -16.49
CA LEU A 24 -3.57 -11.65 -15.96
C LEU A 24 -4.65 -11.43 -17.03
N ARG A 25 -4.24 -11.09 -18.27
CA ARG A 25 -5.17 -10.93 -19.41
C ARG A 25 -5.93 -12.20 -19.79
N HIS A 26 -5.39 -13.35 -19.43
CA HIS A 26 -5.96 -14.65 -19.75
C HIS A 26 -6.78 -15.25 -18.60
N VAL A 27 -6.86 -14.57 -17.45
CA VAL A 27 -7.75 -14.97 -16.36
C VAL A 27 -9.20 -14.82 -16.81
N ARG A 28 -9.96 -15.92 -16.78
CA ARG A 28 -11.28 -16.06 -17.42
C ARG A 28 -12.28 -14.94 -17.11
N ASP A 29 -12.29 -14.43 -15.89
CA ASP A 29 -13.27 -13.44 -15.44
C ASP A 29 -12.79 -11.99 -15.55
N VAL A 30 -11.52 -11.78 -15.90
CA VAL A 30 -10.95 -10.43 -16.09
C VAL A 30 -11.42 -9.87 -17.43
N ALA A 31 -12.14 -8.75 -17.37
CA ALA A 31 -12.68 -8.07 -18.55
C ALA A 31 -11.76 -6.96 -19.06
N ARG A 32 -11.15 -6.18 -18.14
CA ARG A 32 -10.28 -5.04 -18.48
C ARG A 32 -9.16 -4.88 -17.45
N ILE A 33 -8.01 -4.45 -17.94
CA ILE A 33 -6.86 -4.08 -17.13
C ILE A 33 -6.40 -2.68 -17.53
N ALA A 34 -6.18 -1.80 -16.57
CA ALA A 34 -5.49 -0.53 -16.76
C ALA A 34 -4.17 -0.53 -15.98
N VAL A 35 -3.08 -0.12 -16.63
CA VAL A 35 -1.72 -0.11 -16.07
C VAL A 35 -1.31 1.34 -15.82
N MET A 36 -0.99 1.67 -14.58
CA MET A 36 -0.59 3.01 -14.14
C MET A 36 0.93 3.22 -14.31
N PRO A 37 1.43 4.48 -14.28
CA PRO A 37 2.86 4.78 -14.44
C PRO A 37 3.78 4.16 -13.38
N ASP A 38 3.25 3.84 -12.19
CA ASP A 38 3.98 3.29 -11.05
C ASP A 38 3.99 1.74 -11.02
N VAL A 39 3.65 1.11 -12.15
CA VAL A 39 3.50 -0.35 -12.23
C VAL A 39 4.80 -1.08 -11.88
N HIS A 40 4.70 -2.02 -10.96
CA HIS A 40 5.79 -2.93 -10.61
C HIS A 40 5.26 -4.23 -10.01
N LEU A 41 6.11 -5.26 -9.94
CA LEU A 41 5.74 -6.52 -9.30
C LEU A 41 6.01 -6.50 -7.80
N ALA A 42 5.02 -6.92 -7.01
CA ALA A 42 5.15 -7.23 -5.60
C ALA A 42 4.44 -8.54 -5.28
N ALA A 43 5.16 -9.50 -4.68
CA ALA A 43 4.62 -10.83 -4.31
C ALA A 43 3.85 -11.55 -5.43
N GLY A 44 4.24 -11.35 -6.70
CA GLY A 44 3.59 -11.97 -7.86
C GLY A 44 2.37 -11.22 -8.41
N VAL A 45 2.06 -10.04 -7.89
CA VAL A 45 0.95 -9.17 -8.30
C VAL A 45 1.50 -7.86 -8.86
N CYS A 46 0.89 -7.32 -9.91
CA CYS A 46 1.25 -6.03 -10.46
C CYS A 46 0.60 -4.90 -9.63
N VAL A 47 1.38 -4.28 -8.75
CA VAL A 47 1.02 -3.01 -8.10
C VAL A 47 0.93 -1.94 -9.18
N GLY A 48 0.06 -0.93 -9.00
CA GLY A 48 -0.19 0.09 -10.02
C GLY A 48 -1.07 -0.44 -11.16
N THR A 49 -1.97 -1.38 -10.89
CA THR A 49 -2.95 -1.85 -11.88
C THR A 49 -4.38 -1.74 -11.35
N VAL A 50 -5.32 -1.51 -12.28
CA VAL A 50 -6.76 -1.64 -12.05
C VAL A 50 -7.24 -2.84 -12.85
N VAL A 51 -7.90 -3.78 -12.18
CA VAL A 51 -8.38 -5.03 -12.76
C VAL A 51 -9.89 -5.10 -12.60
N ALA A 52 -10.62 -5.06 -13.71
CA ALA A 52 -12.07 -5.19 -13.70
C ALA A 52 -12.45 -6.65 -13.97
N THR A 53 -13.09 -7.28 -13.00
CA THR A 53 -13.68 -8.62 -13.09
C THR A 53 -15.20 -8.53 -13.25
N ARG A 54 -15.86 -9.62 -13.66
CA ARG A 54 -17.33 -9.65 -13.84
C ARG A 54 -18.04 -10.25 -12.64
N THR A 55 -17.54 -11.37 -12.15
CA THR A 55 -18.22 -12.21 -11.16
C THR A 55 -17.29 -12.72 -10.05
N MET A 56 -15.97 -12.63 -10.23
CA MET A 56 -14.98 -13.15 -9.29
C MET A 56 -14.24 -12.02 -8.56
N LEU A 57 -13.94 -12.28 -7.29
CA LEU A 57 -12.96 -11.51 -6.53
C LEU A 57 -11.59 -12.17 -6.69
N LEU A 58 -10.55 -11.35 -6.87
CA LEU A 58 -9.15 -11.78 -6.94
C LEU A 58 -8.40 -11.24 -5.72
N PRO A 59 -8.37 -11.94 -4.57
CA PRO A 59 -7.81 -11.38 -3.33
C PRO A 59 -6.35 -10.92 -3.45
N ALA A 60 -5.53 -11.67 -4.19
CA ALA A 60 -4.15 -11.29 -4.45
C ALA A 60 -4.04 -9.95 -5.20
N ALA A 61 -4.97 -9.66 -6.13
CA ALA A 61 -4.99 -8.41 -6.88
C ALA A 61 -5.42 -7.19 -6.03
N VAL A 62 -6.06 -7.41 -4.88
CA VAL A 62 -6.39 -6.33 -3.93
C VAL A 62 -5.15 -5.90 -3.13
N GLY A 63 -4.24 -6.84 -2.87
CA GLY A 63 -3.05 -6.62 -2.07
C GLY A 63 -3.16 -7.15 -0.63
N GLY A 64 -2.02 -7.24 0.05
CA GLY A 64 -1.94 -7.80 1.41
C GLY A 64 -2.34 -6.83 2.53
N ASP A 65 -2.42 -5.53 2.22
CA ASP A 65 -2.79 -4.47 3.17
C ASP A 65 -4.08 -3.79 2.67
N ILE A 66 -5.21 -4.45 2.93
CA ILE A 66 -6.53 -4.01 2.44
C ILE A 66 -6.92 -2.72 3.14
N GLY A 67 -7.21 -1.69 2.36
CA GLY A 67 -7.51 -0.36 2.88
C GLY A 67 -6.27 0.51 3.07
N CYS A 68 -5.09 0.06 2.63
CA CYS A 68 -3.94 0.94 2.51
C CYS A 68 -4.30 2.10 1.57
N GLY A 69 -3.91 3.31 1.98
CA GLY A 69 -4.31 4.52 1.28
C GLY A 69 -3.80 5.76 1.99
N MET A 70 -4.11 6.91 1.40
CA MET A 70 -3.74 8.21 1.93
C MET A 70 -5.00 8.97 2.34
N ALA A 71 -4.90 9.68 3.47
CA ALA A 71 -5.87 10.70 3.87
C ALA A 71 -5.16 12.05 3.90
N ALA A 72 -5.85 13.09 3.42
CA ALA A 72 -5.38 14.46 3.49
C ALA A 72 -6.34 15.26 4.37
N VAL A 73 -5.79 16.05 5.31
CA VAL A 73 -6.54 16.97 6.17
C VAL A 73 -6.09 18.37 5.82
N ALA A 74 -7.04 19.23 5.43
CA ALA A 74 -6.75 20.64 5.21
C ALA A 74 -6.58 21.34 6.57
N CYS A 75 -5.55 22.16 6.67
CA CYS A 75 -5.25 22.96 7.85
C CYS A 75 -5.29 24.44 7.46
N ASP A 76 -5.83 25.28 8.35
CA ASP A 76 -5.88 26.74 8.16
C ASP A 76 -4.52 27.38 8.50
N VAL A 77 -3.48 26.96 7.80
CA VAL A 77 -2.11 27.46 7.97
C VAL A 77 -1.37 27.47 6.64
N GLU A 78 -0.61 28.54 6.41
CA GLU A 78 0.21 28.69 5.22
C GLU A 78 1.38 27.70 5.23
N ALA A 79 1.65 27.06 4.10
CA ALA A 79 2.72 26.07 3.97
C ALA A 79 4.12 26.65 4.30
N GLY A 80 4.30 27.96 4.14
CA GLY A 80 5.54 28.67 4.46
C GLY A 80 5.97 28.54 5.92
N VAL A 81 5.05 28.24 6.85
CA VAL A 81 5.40 27.98 8.26
C VAL A 81 6.37 26.79 8.43
N LEU A 82 6.35 25.84 7.50
CA LEU A 82 7.22 24.66 7.51
C LEU A 82 8.59 24.92 6.86
N ALA A 83 8.85 26.12 6.31
CA ALA A 83 10.15 26.47 5.75
C ALA A 83 11.22 26.65 6.85
N ASP A 84 10.82 27.04 8.06
CA ASP A 84 11.72 27.05 9.22
C ASP A 84 11.94 25.65 9.78
N ALA A 85 13.19 25.19 9.78
CA ALA A 85 13.56 23.84 10.20
C ALA A 85 13.21 23.55 11.67
N ARG A 86 13.25 24.57 12.57
CA ARG A 86 12.88 24.37 13.98
C ARG A 86 11.39 24.09 14.11
N THR A 87 10.57 24.85 13.40
CA THR A 87 9.12 24.69 13.38
C THR A 87 8.71 23.35 12.77
N ALA A 88 9.30 22.97 11.63
CA ALA A 88 9.05 21.67 11.01
C ALA A 88 9.43 20.49 11.94
N ALA A 89 10.56 20.60 12.65
CA ALA A 89 10.98 19.60 13.63
C ALA A 89 9.99 19.49 14.81
N ALA A 90 9.50 20.62 15.32
CA ALA A 90 8.51 20.63 16.40
C ALA A 90 7.20 19.94 16.00
N VAL A 91 6.70 20.21 14.78
CA VAL A 91 5.50 19.56 14.23
C VAL A 91 5.71 18.05 14.10
N LEU A 92 6.83 17.61 13.53
CA LEU A 92 7.14 16.18 13.37
C LEU A 92 7.20 15.45 14.72
N VAL A 93 7.84 16.05 15.74
CA VAL A 93 7.91 15.48 17.09
C VAL A 93 6.52 15.39 17.72
N GLY A 94 5.68 16.41 17.52
CA GLY A 94 4.28 16.40 17.96
C GLY A 94 3.49 15.25 17.33
N LEU A 95 3.60 15.09 16.01
CA LEU A 95 2.95 13.99 15.26
C LEU A 95 3.42 12.62 15.74
N GLN A 96 4.72 12.43 15.95
CA GLN A 96 5.28 11.16 16.43
C GLN A 96 4.82 10.79 17.84
N ARG A 97 4.53 11.79 18.69
CA ARG A 97 3.97 11.56 20.03
C ARG A 97 2.48 11.23 19.98
N ALA A 98 1.74 11.88 19.09
CA ALA A 98 0.29 11.69 18.96
C ALA A 98 -0.09 10.43 18.16
N ILE A 99 0.73 10.05 17.17
CA ILE A 99 0.45 8.96 16.23
C ILE A 99 1.45 7.81 16.49
N PRO A 100 1.05 6.75 17.21
CA PRO A 100 1.91 5.61 17.43
C PRO A 100 2.16 4.86 16.11
N ALA A 101 3.43 4.70 15.75
CA ALA A 101 3.82 3.84 14.63
C ALA A 101 3.68 2.36 15.04
N LEU A 102 2.51 1.78 14.79
CA LEU A 102 2.29 0.35 15.01
C LEU A 102 3.04 -0.46 13.95
N ARG A 103 3.85 -1.43 14.40
CA ARG A 103 4.48 -2.44 13.54
C ARG A 103 3.85 -3.78 13.82
N HIS A 104 3.46 -4.52 12.78
CA HIS A 104 2.99 -5.88 12.94
C HIS A 104 4.11 -6.77 13.56
N PRO A 105 3.84 -7.52 14.64
CA PRO A 105 4.84 -8.32 15.36
C PRO A 105 5.54 -9.42 14.55
N GLY A 106 5.09 -9.72 13.33
CA GLY A 106 5.66 -10.75 12.45
C GLY A 106 6.58 -10.22 11.33
N ALA A 107 6.67 -8.90 11.15
CA ALA A 107 7.69 -8.34 10.26
C ALA A 107 9.02 -8.38 11.03
N GLY A 108 9.81 -9.44 10.80
CA GLY A 108 11.15 -9.58 11.39
C GLY A 108 11.94 -8.26 11.27
N PRO A 109 12.86 -7.97 12.21
CA PRO A 109 13.52 -6.67 12.27
C PRO A 109 14.23 -6.38 10.95
N ARG A 110 13.64 -5.51 10.12
CA ARG A 110 14.40 -4.88 9.04
C ARG A 110 15.34 -3.93 9.76
N CYS A 111 16.59 -4.34 9.85
CA CYS A 111 17.61 -3.57 10.52
C CYS A 111 17.84 -2.27 9.76
N ARG A 112 17.12 -1.23 10.17
CA ARG A 112 17.49 0.14 9.82
C ARG A 112 18.23 0.68 11.02
N PRO A 113 19.51 1.03 10.88
CA PRO A 113 20.18 1.73 11.96
C PRO A 113 19.48 3.07 12.15
N ARG A 114 19.14 3.41 13.41
CA ARG A 114 18.50 4.68 13.77
C ARG A 114 19.39 5.90 13.50
N TRP A 115 20.67 5.67 13.15
CA TRP A 115 21.73 6.67 12.93
C TRP A 115 22.73 6.18 11.87
N PRO A 116 23.45 7.06 11.15
CA PRO A 116 24.31 6.69 10.01
C PRO A 116 25.42 5.66 10.32
N ASN A 117 25.79 5.47 11.59
CA ASN A 117 26.99 4.71 11.98
C ASN A 117 26.70 3.49 12.88
N ALA A 118 25.44 3.15 13.14
CA ALA A 118 25.14 1.97 13.96
C ALA A 118 25.18 0.69 13.10
N ARG A 119 26.03 -0.29 13.45
CA ARG A 119 26.03 -1.59 12.76
C ARG A 119 24.88 -2.45 13.26
N CYS A 120 24.23 -3.15 12.33
CA CYS A 120 23.24 -4.17 12.67
C CYS A 120 23.94 -5.44 13.19
N PRO A 121 23.48 -6.06 14.30
CA PRO A 121 23.92 -7.41 14.65
C PRO A 121 23.42 -8.43 13.61
N PRO A 122 24.21 -9.47 13.26
CA PRO A 122 23.81 -10.46 12.27
C PRO A 122 22.58 -11.26 12.75
N PRO A 123 21.70 -11.71 11.82
CA PRO A 123 20.55 -12.52 12.19
C PRO A 123 21.01 -13.84 12.79
N ARG A 124 20.56 -14.14 14.02
CA ARG A 124 20.77 -15.46 14.63
C ARG A 124 19.96 -16.47 13.83
N CYS A 125 20.62 -17.38 13.11
CA CYS A 125 19.92 -18.52 12.51
C CYS A 125 19.53 -19.50 13.64
N ASN A 126 18.24 -19.70 13.91
CA ASN A 126 17.81 -20.87 14.67
C ASN A 126 17.62 -22.03 13.69
N ARG A 127 18.66 -22.84 13.51
CA ARG A 127 18.49 -24.17 12.92
C ARG A 127 17.75 -25.04 13.93
N SER A 128 16.44 -25.18 13.75
CA SER A 128 15.69 -26.33 14.24
C SER A 128 14.53 -26.59 13.29
N SER A 129 14.69 -27.67 12.53
CA SER A 129 13.74 -28.33 11.66
C SER A 129 12.36 -28.55 12.29
N ALA A 130 11.30 -28.06 11.63
CA ALA A 130 9.98 -28.70 11.55
C ALA A 130 9.13 -27.96 10.50
N ALA A 131 8.35 -28.70 9.71
CA ALA A 131 7.42 -28.20 8.70
C ALA A 131 6.44 -27.14 9.28
N PRO A 132 5.88 -26.23 8.44
CA PRO A 132 4.96 -25.21 8.94
C PRO A 132 3.67 -25.86 9.48
N PRO A 133 3.25 -25.61 10.73
CA PRO A 133 1.91 -25.96 11.15
C PRO A 133 0.90 -25.02 10.49
N ALA A 134 -0.25 -25.61 10.19
CA ALA A 134 -1.35 -25.07 9.41
C ALA A 134 -1.85 -23.68 9.89
N CYS A 135 -2.36 -22.95 8.90
CA CYS A 135 -3.17 -21.74 9.04
C CYS A 135 -4.25 -21.94 10.11
N SER A 136 -4.13 -21.25 11.24
CA SER A 136 -5.22 -21.07 12.19
C SER A 136 -5.49 -19.57 12.36
N SER A 137 -6.76 -19.25 12.16
CA SER A 137 -7.37 -17.93 12.13
C SER A 137 -6.99 -17.04 13.31
N ALA A 138 -6.29 -15.93 13.05
CA ALA A 138 -6.27 -14.78 13.94
C ALA A 138 -7.22 -13.71 13.38
N ARG A 139 -8.32 -13.48 14.08
CA ARG A 139 -9.30 -12.44 13.80
C ARG A 139 -8.61 -11.07 13.93
N SER A 140 -8.57 -10.31 12.85
CA SER A 140 -8.18 -8.90 12.91
C SER A 140 -9.40 -8.05 13.22
N ALA A 141 -9.39 -7.39 14.37
CA ALA A 141 -10.25 -6.23 14.61
C ALA A 141 -9.76 -5.10 13.69
N ALA A 142 -10.52 -4.79 12.65
CA ALA A 142 -10.25 -3.67 11.76
C ALA A 142 -10.79 -2.38 12.39
N ALA A 143 -9.90 -1.43 12.70
CA ALA A 143 -10.29 -0.04 12.85
C ALA A 143 -10.44 0.53 11.43
N THR A 144 -11.66 0.52 10.91
CA THR A 144 -11.99 1.12 9.62
C THR A 144 -12.15 2.62 9.79
N ILE A 145 -11.25 3.43 9.23
CA ILE A 145 -11.53 4.84 8.95
C ILE A 145 -12.21 4.88 7.59
N PHE A 146 -13.54 5.04 7.62
CA PHE A 146 -14.39 5.11 6.44
C PHE A 146 -14.34 6.52 5.86
N TRP A 147 -13.90 6.67 4.62
CA TRP A 147 -14.05 7.91 3.87
C TRP A 147 -15.49 8.02 3.36
N SER A 148 -16.38 8.65 4.14
CA SER A 148 -17.65 9.12 3.59
C SER A 148 -17.43 10.50 2.98
N CYS A 149 -17.36 10.56 1.65
CA CYS A 149 -17.48 11.81 0.92
C CYS A 149 -18.95 12.27 1.02
N ARG A 150 -19.27 13.18 1.95
CA ARG A 150 -20.58 13.86 1.94
C ARG A 150 -20.55 14.93 0.85
N PRO A 151 -21.45 14.91 -0.15
CA PRO A 151 -21.57 16.01 -1.09
C PRO A 151 -22.06 17.26 -0.35
N THR A 152 -21.25 18.31 -0.33
CA THR A 152 -21.67 19.65 0.09
C THR A 152 -22.52 20.30 -1.00
N THR A 153 -23.80 19.94 -1.11
CA THR A 153 -24.79 20.83 -1.73
C THR A 153 -25.32 21.76 -0.66
N ARG A 154 -24.67 22.93 -0.53
CA ARG A 154 -25.18 24.05 0.26
C ARG A 154 -26.28 24.74 -0.55
N THR A 155 -27.51 24.23 -0.46
CA THR A 155 -28.70 25.02 -0.82
C THR A 155 -28.85 26.13 0.21
N ALA A 156 -28.61 27.37 -0.22
CA ALA A 156 -28.99 28.55 0.55
C ALA A 156 -30.52 28.63 0.60
N CYS A 157 -31.08 28.49 1.80
CA CYS A 157 -32.40 29.03 2.14
C CYS A 157 -32.17 30.43 2.74
N GLY A 158 -32.96 31.40 2.30
CA GLY A 158 -32.97 32.78 2.80
C GLY A 158 -33.01 33.77 1.68
#